data_AF-A0A2J5P6S2-F1
#
_entry.id   AF-A0A2J5P6S2-F1
#
_cell.length_a   1.000
_cell.length_b   1.000
_cell.length_c   1.000
_cell.angle_alpha   90.00
_cell.angle_beta   90.00
_cell.angle_gamma   90.00
#
_symmetry.space_group_name_H-M   'P 1'
#
loop_
_entity.id
_entity.type
_entity.pdbx_description
1 polymer ?
#
loop_
_entity_poly.entity_id
_entity_poly.type
_entity_poly.pdbx_seq_one_letter_code
_entity_poly.pdbx_strand_id
1 'polypeptide(L)'
;LGLGMGERLAIPREIKALMQETGTSHLMAISGLHIALGASLGWLLLRGVQFFLPCRWLGWRAPLLVGLASAIFYAGLTGMQLPALRTCVALAAGCALRLSGKRWSPWQLWVCCIGAILFADPLAVLSESLWLSAFAVAALIFWYQLAPMPGGKRSGLLRQSLALCHLQIGLMFLLAPLQIALFHGISLTSVLANLIAVPLVTFVVVPLILTAMFLHLCAPFIIEMAVWQSADRVLAALFWFLRQLPPGWLALDARWLGISLLPWLALIVWRFHAWRTLPAFCLAFLGLLSWPFWRSTAANEWRVTMLDVGQGLAMVIEREGAALLYDTGLAWPEGDSGQQIIIPWLRWHHLQLEGVVLSHEHLDHRGGLNSVLKAWPRIWVRSPLG
;
A
#
# COMPACT_ATOMS: atom_id res chain seq x y z
N LEU A 1 10.65 -12.19 -13.84
CA LEU A 1 9.28 -12.75 -13.98
C LEU A 1 8.33 -12.28 -12.87
N GLY A 2 8.66 -12.41 -11.57
CA GLY A 2 7.77 -12.01 -10.46
C GLY A 2 7.19 -10.58 -10.54
N LEU A 3 8.01 -9.56 -10.88
CA LEU A 3 7.51 -8.18 -11.07
C LEU A 3 6.81 -7.94 -12.41
N GLY A 4 7.16 -8.68 -13.46
CA GLY A 4 6.64 -8.48 -14.82
C GLY A 4 5.33 -9.23 -15.10
N MET A 5 5.15 -10.39 -14.47
CA MET A 5 3.94 -11.22 -14.56
C MET A 5 3.10 -11.17 -13.27
N GLY A 6 3.58 -10.44 -12.25
CA GLY A 6 2.93 -10.28 -10.95
C GLY A 6 2.75 -11.58 -10.16
N GLU A 7 3.62 -12.58 -10.38
CA GLU A 7 3.63 -13.84 -9.64
C GLU A 7 4.15 -13.63 -8.22
N ARG A 8 3.22 -13.44 -7.27
CA ARG A 8 3.52 -13.20 -5.85
C ARG A 8 4.05 -14.43 -5.11
N LEU A 9 3.86 -15.62 -5.68
CA LEU A 9 4.18 -16.90 -5.07
C LEU A 9 5.68 -17.21 -5.08
N ALA A 10 6.46 -16.66 -6.01
CA ALA A 10 7.88 -16.98 -6.16
C ALA A 10 8.84 -16.10 -5.32
N ILE A 11 8.34 -15.20 -4.47
CA ILE A 11 9.20 -14.25 -3.74
C ILE A 11 9.58 -14.80 -2.36
N PRO A 12 10.89 -14.93 -2.04
CA PRO A 12 11.38 -15.35 -0.72
C PRO A 12 10.78 -14.52 0.42
N ARG A 13 10.50 -15.19 1.56
CA ARG A 13 9.90 -14.54 2.74
C ARG A 13 10.73 -13.37 3.26
N GLU A 14 12.05 -13.48 3.21
CA GLU A 14 12.97 -12.42 3.63
C GLU A 14 12.74 -11.12 2.84
N ILE A 15 12.46 -11.23 1.54
CA ILE A 15 12.18 -10.06 0.69
C ILE A 15 10.79 -9.52 1.02
N LYS A 16 9.79 -10.37 1.24
CA LYS A 16 8.45 -9.93 1.67
C LYS A 16 8.50 -9.15 2.99
N ALA A 17 9.25 -9.66 3.98
CA ALA A 17 9.46 -9.00 5.26
C ALA A 17 10.20 -7.66 5.10
N LEU A 18 11.31 -7.64 4.35
CA LEU A 18 12.05 -6.42 4.05
C LEU A 18 11.17 -5.35 3.38
N MET A 19 10.32 -5.75 2.43
CA MET A 19 9.42 -4.84 1.74
C MET A 19 8.29 -4.32 2.64
N GLN A 20 7.82 -5.13 3.58
CA GLN A 20 6.89 -4.69 4.62
C GLN A 20 7.56 -3.68 5.56
N GLU A 21 8.77 -3.99 6.05
CA GLU A 21 9.53 -3.11 6.95
C GLU A 21 9.87 -1.76 6.35
N THR A 22 10.17 -1.73 5.05
CA THR A 22 10.49 -0.51 4.30
C THR A 22 9.27 0.16 3.67
N GLY A 23 8.06 -0.39 3.82
CA GLY A 23 6.83 0.16 3.23
C GLY A 23 6.80 0.15 1.70
N THR A 24 7.62 -0.70 1.07
CA THR A 24 7.76 -0.85 -0.39
C THR A 24 6.94 -2.01 -0.97
N SER A 25 6.12 -2.68 -0.15
CA SER A 25 5.26 -3.81 -0.55
C SER A 25 4.39 -3.54 -1.78
N HIS A 26 3.92 -2.30 -1.96
CA HIS A 26 3.11 -1.88 -3.10
C HIS A 26 3.85 -1.91 -4.45
N LEU A 27 5.19 -1.92 -4.45
CA LEU A 27 6.01 -2.03 -5.66
C LEU A 27 6.07 -3.46 -6.22
N MET A 28 5.66 -4.46 -5.42
CA MET A 28 5.68 -5.87 -5.80
C MET A 28 4.63 -6.22 -6.87
N ALA A 29 3.57 -5.44 -6.96
CA ALA A 29 2.56 -5.55 -8.00
C ALA A 29 2.74 -4.44 -9.01
N ILE A 30 2.41 -4.73 -10.27
CA ILE A 30 2.34 -3.70 -11.32
C ILE A 30 1.28 -2.68 -10.88
N SER A 31 1.79 -1.59 -10.31
CA SER A 31 0.96 -0.54 -9.76
C SER A 31 0.24 0.22 -10.86
N GLY A 32 -0.88 0.86 -10.51
CA GLY A 32 -1.57 1.76 -11.43
C GLY A 32 -0.68 2.91 -11.96
N LEU A 33 0.41 3.23 -11.25
CA LEU A 33 1.41 4.18 -11.72
C LEU A 33 2.11 3.72 -13.01
N HIS A 34 2.48 2.45 -13.11
CA HIS A 34 3.14 1.92 -14.32
C HIS A 34 2.21 1.93 -15.53
N ILE A 35 0.92 1.64 -15.31
CA ILE A 35 -0.11 1.69 -16.36
C ILE A 35 -0.38 3.13 -16.79
N ALA A 36 -0.46 4.05 -15.84
CA ALA A 36 -0.56 5.48 -16.11
C ALA A 36 0.68 6.02 -16.85
N LEU A 37 1.87 5.47 -16.58
CA LEU A 37 3.10 5.78 -17.33
C LEU A 37 3.04 5.25 -18.76
N GLY A 38 2.56 4.02 -18.97
CA GLY A 38 2.31 3.49 -20.31
C GLY A 38 1.32 4.38 -21.09
N ALA A 39 0.26 4.84 -20.41
CA ALA A 39 -0.70 5.78 -20.97
C ALA A 39 -0.07 7.13 -21.35
N SER A 40 0.76 7.70 -20.46
CA SER A 40 1.40 8.99 -20.68
C SER A 40 2.48 8.92 -21.76
N LEU A 41 3.18 7.80 -21.88
CA LEU A 41 4.13 7.54 -22.96
C LEU A 41 3.44 7.52 -24.33
N GLY A 42 2.33 6.77 -24.47
CA GLY A 42 1.55 6.77 -25.71
C GLY A 42 1.02 8.16 -26.08
N TRP A 43 0.56 8.91 -25.07
CA TRP A 43 0.14 10.31 -25.24
C TRP A 43 1.31 11.22 -25.69
N LEU A 44 2.48 11.08 -25.07
CA LEU A 44 3.69 11.85 -25.39
C LEU A 44 4.22 11.54 -26.79
N LEU A 45 4.28 10.26 -27.16
CA LEU A 45 4.71 9.81 -28.48
C LEU A 45 3.83 10.42 -29.58
N LEU A 46 2.52 10.38 -29.41
CA LEU A 46 1.62 11.00 -30.38
C LEU A 46 1.79 12.52 -30.43
N ARG A 47 2.01 13.18 -29.29
CA ARG A 47 2.35 14.62 -29.28
C ARG A 47 3.68 14.92 -29.96
N GLY A 48 4.68 14.05 -29.83
CA GLY A 48 5.94 14.16 -30.56
C GLY A 48 5.73 14.02 -32.07
N VAL A 49 4.90 13.08 -32.50
CA VAL A 49 4.51 12.92 -33.90
C VAL A 49 3.70 14.12 -34.42
N GLN A 50 2.84 14.72 -33.59
CA GLN A 50 2.13 15.96 -33.89
C GLN A 50 3.07 17.15 -34.14
N PHE A 51 4.29 17.15 -33.60
CA PHE A 51 5.27 18.19 -33.90
C PHE A 51 5.71 18.16 -35.37
N PHE A 52 5.73 16.98 -35.99
CA PHE A 52 6.16 16.79 -37.37
C PHE A 52 4.99 16.76 -38.38
N LEU A 53 3.76 16.56 -37.92
CA LEU A 53 2.56 16.51 -38.77
C LEU A 53 1.74 17.81 -38.67
N PRO A 54 1.10 18.27 -39.76
CA PRO A 54 0.23 19.45 -39.71
C PRO A 54 -0.92 19.25 -38.69
N CYS A 55 -1.16 20.25 -37.84
CA CYS A 55 -2.23 20.27 -36.82
C CYS A 55 -3.66 19.98 -37.33
N ARG A 56 -3.85 19.90 -38.66
CA ARG A 56 -5.13 19.59 -39.31
C ARG A 56 -5.56 18.13 -39.14
N TRP A 57 -4.62 17.20 -38.93
CA TRP A 57 -4.90 15.75 -38.94
C TRP A 57 -5.07 15.15 -37.53
N LEU A 58 -4.46 15.76 -36.51
CA LEU A 58 -4.52 15.25 -35.14
C LEU A 58 -5.06 16.31 -34.17
N GLY A 59 -6.35 16.21 -33.85
CA GLY A 59 -6.97 17.03 -32.81
C GLY A 59 -6.53 16.65 -31.38
N TRP A 60 -6.93 17.47 -30.40
CA TRP A 60 -6.61 17.27 -28.97
C TRP A 60 -7.12 15.94 -28.37
N ARG A 61 -8.09 15.30 -29.03
CA ARG A 61 -8.69 14.01 -28.62
C ARG A 61 -7.79 12.82 -28.94
N ALA A 62 -7.00 12.89 -30.01
CA ALA A 62 -6.21 11.76 -30.47
C ALA A 62 -5.14 11.33 -29.44
N PRO A 63 -4.36 12.23 -28.81
CA PRO A 63 -3.40 11.83 -27.77
C PRO A 63 -4.06 11.16 -26.57
N LEU A 64 -5.25 11.60 -26.17
CA LEU A 64 -5.99 11.01 -25.06
C LEU A 64 -6.42 9.56 -25.37
N LEU A 65 -6.97 9.34 -26.57
CA LEU A 65 -7.40 8.01 -27.00
C LEU A 65 -6.20 7.06 -27.20
N VAL A 66 -5.10 7.54 -27.77
CA VAL A 66 -3.86 6.74 -27.92
C VAL A 66 -3.25 6.42 -26.55
N GLY A 67 -3.27 7.36 -25.61
CA GLY A 67 -2.86 7.09 -24.23
C GLY A 67 -3.72 6.00 -23.58
N LEU A 68 -5.05 6.06 -23.73
CA LEU A 68 -5.94 5.03 -23.23
C LEU A 68 -5.69 3.65 -23.90
N ALA A 69 -5.53 3.63 -25.23
CA ALA A 69 -5.21 2.42 -25.97
C ALA A 69 -3.87 1.82 -25.52
N SER A 70 -2.86 2.66 -25.29
CA SER A 70 -1.55 2.24 -24.77
C SER A 70 -1.66 1.66 -23.35
N ALA A 71 -2.51 2.25 -22.50
CA ALA A 71 -2.76 1.73 -21.16
C ALA A 71 -3.43 0.34 -21.20
N ILE A 72 -4.43 0.16 -22.06
CA ILE A 72 -5.13 -1.12 -22.25
C ILE A 72 -4.18 -2.17 -22.81
N PHE A 73 -3.37 -1.81 -23.81
CA PHE A 73 -2.34 -2.69 -24.38
C PHE A 73 -1.34 -3.13 -23.31
N TYR A 74 -0.84 -2.19 -22.52
CA TYR A 74 0.07 -2.46 -21.40
C TYR A 74 -0.56 -3.37 -20.33
N ALA A 75 -1.82 -3.12 -19.95
CA ALA A 75 -2.55 -3.99 -19.04
C ALA A 75 -2.75 -5.40 -19.61
N GLY A 76 -2.96 -5.52 -20.94
CA GLY A 76 -3.02 -6.80 -21.64
C GLY A 76 -1.71 -7.58 -21.56
N LEU A 77 -0.58 -6.94 -21.81
CA LEU A 77 0.76 -7.55 -21.73
C LEU A 77 1.09 -8.10 -20.35
N THR A 78 0.50 -7.51 -19.31
CA THR A 78 0.75 -7.84 -17.90
C THR A 78 -0.27 -8.82 -17.33
N GLY A 79 -1.10 -9.44 -18.19
CA GLY A 79 -2.06 -10.47 -17.81
C GLY A 79 -3.38 -9.94 -17.22
N MET A 80 -3.69 -8.64 -17.42
CA MET A 80 -4.93 -7.98 -16.95
C MET A 80 -5.29 -8.29 -15.49
N GLN A 81 -4.30 -8.23 -14.60
CA GLN A 81 -4.53 -8.40 -13.17
C GLN A 81 -5.58 -7.40 -12.63
N LEU A 82 -6.31 -7.76 -11.56
CA LEU A 82 -7.36 -6.91 -10.99
C LEU A 82 -6.94 -5.44 -10.75
N PRO A 83 -5.76 -5.13 -10.18
CA PRO A 83 -5.31 -3.75 -10.01
C PRO A 83 -5.13 -3.00 -11.34
N ALA A 84 -4.71 -3.72 -12.39
CA ALA A 84 -4.49 -3.15 -13.71
C ALA A 84 -5.80 -2.79 -14.39
N LEU A 85 -6.78 -3.70 -14.34
CA LEU A 85 -8.12 -3.48 -14.87
C LEU A 85 -8.79 -2.25 -14.24
N ARG A 86 -8.67 -2.09 -12.92
CA ARG A 86 -9.20 -0.91 -12.21
C ARG A 86 -8.59 0.40 -12.69
N THR A 87 -7.28 0.39 -12.97
CA THR A 87 -6.59 1.57 -13.51
C THR A 87 -7.07 1.88 -14.93
N CYS A 88 -7.26 0.87 -15.77
CA CYS A 88 -7.83 1.05 -17.11
C CYS A 88 -9.26 1.63 -17.05
N VAL A 89 -10.12 1.13 -16.16
CA VAL A 89 -11.48 1.65 -15.96
C VAL A 89 -11.45 3.10 -15.48
N ALA A 90 -10.59 3.43 -14.51
CA ALA A 90 -10.44 4.82 -14.03
C ALA A 90 -9.90 5.76 -15.12
N LEU A 91 -8.94 5.31 -15.94
CA LEU A 91 -8.42 6.09 -17.07
C LEU A 91 -9.48 6.29 -18.15
N ALA A 92 -10.28 5.26 -18.46
CA ALA A 92 -11.38 5.34 -19.41
C ALA A 92 -12.45 6.34 -18.93
N ALA A 93 -12.87 6.24 -17.66
CA ALA A 93 -13.81 7.17 -17.05
C ALA A 93 -13.27 8.61 -17.08
N GLY A 94 -12.00 8.81 -16.72
CA GLY A 94 -11.35 10.13 -16.78
C GLY A 94 -11.25 10.68 -18.20
N CYS A 95 -10.97 9.83 -19.19
CA CYS A 95 -10.99 10.23 -20.60
C CYS A 95 -12.40 10.62 -21.06
N ALA A 96 -13.43 9.83 -20.74
CA ALA A 96 -14.82 10.13 -21.08
C ALA A 96 -15.27 11.47 -20.47
N LEU A 97 -14.94 11.72 -19.20
CA LEU A 97 -15.26 12.98 -18.51
C LEU A 97 -14.52 14.17 -19.14
N ARG A 98 -13.26 14.01 -19.54
CA ARG A 98 -12.54 15.06 -20.30
C ARG A 98 -13.14 15.31 -21.68
N LEU A 99 -13.58 14.25 -22.37
CA LEU A 99 -14.22 14.35 -23.68
C LEU A 99 -15.60 15.03 -23.61
N SER A 100 -16.28 14.96 -22.46
CA SER A 100 -17.56 15.65 -22.22
C SER A 100 -17.49 17.18 -22.34
N GLY A 101 -16.29 17.77 -22.33
CA GLY A 101 -16.09 19.23 -22.42
C GLY A 101 -16.51 20.01 -21.17
N LYS A 102 -17.02 19.34 -20.14
CA LYS A 102 -17.40 19.98 -18.86
C LYS A 102 -16.20 20.15 -17.93
N ARG A 103 -16.23 21.18 -17.10
CA ARG A 103 -15.24 21.41 -16.03
C ARG A 103 -15.61 20.57 -14.81
N TRP A 104 -14.91 19.45 -14.62
CA TRP A 104 -15.08 18.58 -13.45
C TRP A 104 -14.06 18.94 -12.37
N SER A 105 -14.49 18.98 -11.10
CA SER A 105 -13.57 19.12 -9.98
C SER A 105 -12.78 17.81 -9.78
N PRO A 106 -11.56 17.85 -9.19
CA PRO A 106 -10.80 16.64 -8.89
C PRO A 106 -11.58 15.64 -8.02
N TRP A 107 -12.40 16.15 -7.09
CA TRP A 107 -13.26 15.33 -6.24
C TRP A 107 -14.39 14.65 -7.02
N GLN A 108 -15.04 15.36 -7.96
CA GLN A 108 -16.06 14.75 -8.81
C GLN A 108 -15.46 13.68 -9.71
N LEU A 109 -14.29 13.94 -10.30
CA LEU A 109 -13.55 12.95 -11.09
C LEU A 109 -13.23 11.69 -10.25
N TRP A 110 -12.76 11.88 -9.02
CA TRP A 110 -12.48 10.77 -8.10
C TRP A 110 -13.72 9.93 -7.78
N VAL A 111 -14.85 10.58 -7.46
CA VAL A 111 -16.14 9.89 -7.22
C VAL A 111 -16.59 9.13 -8.46
N CYS A 112 -16.53 9.72 -9.64
CA CYS A 112 -16.91 9.06 -10.89
C CYS A 112 -16.00 7.86 -11.20
N CYS A 113 -14.68 7.97 -10.96
CA CYS A 113 -13.75 6.86 -11.16
C CYS A 113 -14.06 5.69 -10.20
N ILE A 114 -14.32 5.97 -8.92
CA ILE A 114 -14.73 4.93 -7.96
C ILE A 114 -16.06 4.32 -8.38
N GLY A 115 -17.04 5.15 -8.74
CA GLY A 115 -18.34 4.68 -9.22
C GLY A 115 -18.21 3.76 -10.44
N ALA A 116 -17.35 4.10 -11.40
CA ALA A 116 -17.08 3.26 -12.57
C ALA A 116 -16.41 1.93 -12.21
N ILE A 117 -15.45 1.94 -11.27
CA ILE A 117 -14.80 0.71 -10.80
C ILE A 117 -15.82 -0.20 -10.10
N LEU A 118 -16.63 0.36 -9.19
CA LEU A 118 -17.64 -0.41 -8.44
C LEU A 118 -18.79 -0.90 -9.32
N PHE A 119 -19.11 -0.16 -10.37
CA PHE A 119 -20.08 -0.59 -11.37
C PHE A 119 -19.56 -1.79 -12.19
N ALA A 120 -18.26 -1.80 -12.52
CA ALA A 120 -17.65 -2.91 -13.24
C ALA A 120 -17.40 -4.14 -12.36
N ASP A 121 -17.01 -3.93 -11.10
CA ASP A 121 -16.75 -4.98 -10.11
C ASP A 121 -17.23 -4.53 -8.72
N PRO A 122 -18.46 -4.91 -8.31
CA PRO A 122 -19.01 -4.51 -7.01
C PRO A 122 -18.26 -5.15 -5.83
N LEU A 123 -17.62 -6.30 -6.04
CA LEU A 123 -16.83 -6.98 -5.01
C LEU A 123 -15.50 -6.26 -4.75
N ALA A 124 -15.09 -5.32 -5.60
CA ALA A 124 -13.88 -4.53 -5.41
C ALA A 124 -13.87 -3.77 -4.07
N VAL A 125 -15.03 -3.46 -3.48
CA VAL A 125 -15.16 -2.84 -2.15
C VAL A 125 -14.48 -3.67 -1.05
N LEU A 126 -14.46 -4.99 -1.18
CA LEU A 126 -13.84 -5.87 -0.18
C LEU A 126 -12.31 -5.93 -0.30
N SER A 127 -11.74 -5.37 -1.37
CA SER A 127 -10.31 -5.46 -1.63
C SER A 127 -9.53 -4.30 -1.01
N GLU A 128 -8.52 -4.63 -0.20
CA GLU A 128 -7.60 -3.66 0.42
C GLU A 128 -6.90 -2.77 -0.63
N SER A 129 -6.56 -3.35 -1.78
CA SER A 129 -5.90 -2.63 -2.88
C SER A 129 -6.76 -1.51 -3.47
N LEU A 130 -8.10 -1.65 -3.51
CA LEU A 130 -8.99 -0.56 -3.91
C LEU A 130 -8.91 0.57 -2.90
N TRP A 131 -9.07 0.27 -1.61
CA TRP A 131 -9.03 1.26 -0.54
C TRP A 131 -7.72 2.03 -0.52
N LEU A 132 -6.57 1.34 -0.61
CA LEU A 132 -5.26 1.97 -0.61
C LEU A 132 -5.09 2.93 -1.79
N SER A 133 -5.51 2.52 -3.00
CA SER A 133 -5.40 3.38 -4.20
C SER A 133 -6.39 4.56 -4.17
N ALA A 134 -7.65 4.31 -3.85
CA ALA A 134 -8.69 5.34 -3.78
C ALA A 134 -8.35 6.39 -2.71
N PHE A 135 -7.92 5.94 -1.53
CA PHE A 135 -7.53 6.82 -0.43
C PHE A 135 -6.23 7.56 -0.73
N ALA A 136 -5.26 6.95 -1.42
CA ALA A 136 -4.05 7.66 -1.88
C ALA A 136 -4.37 8.80 -2.85
N VAL A 137 -5.29 8.59 -3.80
CA VAL A 137 -5.72 9.66 -4.72
C VAL A 137 -6.47 10.76 -3.97
N ALA A 138 -7.36 10.41 -3.02
CA ALA A 138 -8.05 11.39 -2.19
C ALA A 138 -7.08 12.21 -1.32
N ALA A 139 -6.12 11.55 -0.67
CA ALA A 139 -5.05 12.16 0.11
C ALA A 139 -4.20 13.11 -0.75
N LEU A 140 -3.88 12.70 -1.99
CA LEU A 140 -3.13 13.54 -2.92
C LEU A 140 -3.92 14.80 -3.32
N ILE A 141 -5.20 14.64 -3.67
CA ILE A 141 -6.09 15.78 -4.00
C ILE A 141 -6.17 16.74 -2.83
N PHE A 142 -6.37 16.21 -1.61
CA PHE A 142 -6.46 16.99 -0.39
C PHE A 142 -5.15 17.73 -0.06
N TRP A 143 -4.02 17.03 -0.10
CA TRP A 143 -2.69 17.59 0.17
C TRP A 143 -2.36 18.74 -0.77
N TYR A 144 -2.58 18.58 -2.07
CA TYR A 144 -2.33 19.65 -3.05
C TYR A 144 -3.24 20.87 -2.88
N GLN A 145 -4.48 20.68 -2.41
CA GLN A 145 -5.42 21.80 -2.20
C GLN A 145 -5.11 22.58 -0.91
N LEU A 146 -4.70 21.90 0.16
CA LEU A 146 -4.49 22.52 1.47
C LEU A 146 -3.04 22.95 1.72
N ALA A 147 -2.06 22.22 1.19
CA ALA A 147 -0.63 22.48 1.33
C ALA A 147 0.05 22.62 -0.05
N PRO A 148 -0.24 23.69 -0.82
CA PRO A 148 0.43 23.93 -2.08
C PRO A 148 1.91 24.28 -1.86
N MET A 149 2.79 23.67 -2.65
CA MET A 149 4.22 23.92 -2.54
C MET A 149 4.56 25.38 -2.90
N PRO A 150 5.35 26.12 -2.08
CA PRO A 150 5.68 27.51 -2.37
C PRO A 150 6.39 27.67 -3.73
N GLY A 151 5.92 28.63 -4.53
CA GLY A 151 6.49 28.95 -5.84
C GLY A 151 7.86 29.64 -5.76
N GLY A 152 8.91 28.91 -5.39
CA GLY A 152 10.27 29.43 -5.28
C GLY A 152 11.07 29.35 -6.59
N LYS A 153 11.95 30.34 -6.83
CA LYS A 153 12.93 30.41 -7.94
C LYS A 153 14.10 29.42 -7.82
N ARG A 154 13.87 28.21 -7.30
CA ARG A 154 14.94 27.19 -7.14
C ARG A 154 15.22 26.49 -8.47
N SER A 155 16.46 26.01 -8.64
CA SER A 155 16.89 25.23 -9.81
C SER A 155 16.00 24.00 -10.03
N GLY A 156 15.82 23.60 -11.30
CA GLY A 156 14.83 22.60 -11.70
C GLY A 156 14.94 21.26 -10.98
N LEU A 157 16.16 20.73 -10.83
CA LEU A 157 16.39 19.43 -10.19
C LEU A 157 16.06 19.44 -8.69
N LEU A 158 16.57 20.44 -7.96
CA LEU A 158 16.31 20.58 -6.53
C LEU A 158 14.81 20.77 -6.25
N ARG A 159 14.11 21.52 -7.12
CA ARG A 159 12.66 21.69 -7.03
C ARG A 159 11.92 20.37 -7.24
N GLN A 160 12.36 19.52 -8.17
CA GLN A 160 11.76 18.21 -8.41
C GLN A 160 11.98 17.27 -7.22
N SER A 161 13.21 17.17 -6.69
CA SER A 161 13.48 16.35 -5.50
C SER A 161 12.68 16.81 -4.28
N LEU A 162 12.58 18.12 -4.06
CA LEU A 162 11.74 18.68 -2.99
C LEU A 162 10.25 18.40 -3.20
N ALA A 163 9.76 18.46 -4.44
CA ALA A 163 8.37 18.12 -4.76
C ALA A 163 8.07 16.64 -4.49
N LEU A 164 8.99 15.74 -4.82
CA LEU A 164 8.87 14.32 -4.51
C LEU A 164 8.87 14.07 -3.01
N CYS A 165 9.82 14.66 -2.26
CA CYS A 165 9.84 14.57 -0.80
C CYS A 165 8.55 15.11 -0.18
N HIS A 166 8.07 16.26 -0.65
CA HIS A 166 6.83 16.88 -0.19
C HIS A 166 5.62 15.97 -0.42
N LEU A 167 5.54 15.31 -1.57
CA LEU A 167 4.48 14.35 -1.89
C LEU A 167 4.57 13.12 -0.98
N GLN A 168 5.77 12.55 -0.78
CA GLN A 168 5.94 11.37 0.05
C GLN A 168 5.65 11.61 1.52
N ILE A 169 6.02 12.78 2.05
CA ILE A 169 5.68 13.18 3.42
C ILE A 169 4.16 13.32 3.55
N GLY A 170 3.51 14.00 2.59
CA GLY A 170 2.05 14.14 2.57
C GLY A 170 1.33 12.78 2.57
N LEU A 171 1.76 11.86 1.70
CA LEU A 171 1.19 10.52 1.63
C LEU A 171 1.46 9.71 2.89
N MET A 172 2.66 9.74 3.47
CA MET A 172 2.99 9.00 4.70
C MET A 172 2.00 9.36 5.83
N PHE A 173 1.76 10.66 6.03
CA PHE A 173 0.88 11.11 7.11
C PHE A 173 -0.61 10.94 6.78
N LEU A 174 -1.03 11.22 5.55
CA LEU A 174 -2.45 11.16 5.20
C LEU A 174 -2.93 9.72 4.99
N LEU A 175 -2.06 8.79 4.56
CA LEU A 175 -2.39 7.37 4.45
C LEU A 175 -2.31 6.61 5.77
N ALA A 176 -1.65 7.16 6.79
CA ALA A 176 -1.48 6.55 8.10
C ALA A 176 -2.75 5.88 8.68
N PRO A 177 -3.94 6.52 8.73
CA PRO A 177 -5.13 5.90 9.31
C PRO A 177 -5.53 4.60 8.60
N LEU A 178 -5.46 4.59 7.26
CA LEU A 178 -5.79 3.40 6.48
C LEU A 178 -4.70 2.33 6.61
N GLN A 179 -3.42 2.73 6.63
CA GLN A 179 -2.32 1.79 6.81
C GLN A 179 -2.36 1.13 8.19
N ILE A 180 -2.65 1.89 9.25
CA ILE A 180 -2.79 1.35 10.61
C ILE A 180 -3.98 0.42 10.70
N ALA A 181 -5.13 0.79 10.10
CA ALA A 181 -6.33 -0.04 10.12
C ALA A 181 -6.16 -1.38 9.39
N LEU A 182 -5.42 -1.41 8.27
CA LEU A 182 -5.25 -2.63 7.47
C LEU A 182 -4.03 -3.46 7.88
N PHE A 183 -2.90 -2.79 8.13
CA PHE A 183 -1.60 -3.44 8.32
C PHE A 183 -1.10 -3.40 9.77
N HIS A 184 -1.83 -2.80 10.71
CA HIS A 184 -1.49 -2.79 12.13
C HIS A 184 -0.13 -2.14 12.44
N GLY A 185 0.31 -1.22 11.57
CA GLY A 185 1.59 -0.55 11.70
C GLY A 185 1.90 0.39 10.55
N ILE A 186 2.98 1.16 10.73
CA ILE A 186 3.52 2.09 9.71
C ILE A 186 5.01 1.89 9.57
N SER A 187 5.54 2.12 8.36
CA SER A 187 6.97 2.12 8.10
C SER A 187 7.49 3.57 8.09
N LEU A 188 8.32 3.91 9.06
CA LEU A 188 8.97 5.24 9.15
C LEU A 188 10.04 5.42 8.07
N THR A 189 10.69 4.34 7.64
CA THR A 189 11.69 4.36 6.58
C THR A 189 11.08 4.42 5.18
N SER A 190 9.76 4.31 5.06
CA SER A 190 9.04 4.34 3.77
C SER A 190 9.30 5.58 2.94
N VAL A 191 9.48 6.76 3.54
CA VAL A 191 9.77 8.00 2.79
C VAL A 191 11.12 7.89 2.07
N LEU A 192 12.16 7.46 2.78
CA LEU A 192 13.50 7.29 2.22
C LEU A 192 13.54 6.15 1.20
N ALA A 193 12.91 5.02 1.54
CA ALA A 193 12.81 3.87 0.66
C ALA A 193 12.10 4.24 -0.65
N ASN A 194 10.92 4.86 -0.58
CA ASN A 194 10.11 5.20 -1.76
C ASN A 194 10.71 6.34 -2.60
N LEU A 195 11.52 7.22 -2.02
CA LEU A 195 12.22 8.27 -2.77
C LEU A 195 13.20 7.68 -3.80
N ILE A 196 13.80 6.53 -3.51
CA ILE A 196 14.74 5.84 -4.40
C ILE A 196 14.04 4.70 -5.16
N ALA A 197 13.25 3.90 -4.47
CA ALA A 197 12.62 2.71 -5.03
C ALA A 197 11.58 3.06 -6.11
N VAL A 198 10.71 4.05 -5.87
CA VAL A 198 9.65 4.38 -6.84
C VAL A 198 10.25 4.87 -8.17
N PRO A 199 11.17 5.87 -8.21
CA PRO A 199 11.75 6.30 -9.49
C PRO A 199 12.58 5.20 -10.17
N LEU A 200 13.38 4.45 -9.41
CA LEU A 200 14.21 3.39 -9.97
C LEU A 200 13.36 2.29 -10.61
N VAL A 201 12.34 1.81 -9.90
CA VAL A 201 11.45 0.78 -10.42
C VAL A 201 10.67 1.30 -11.63
N THR A 202 10.09 2.50 -11.52
CA THR A 202 9.21 3.08 -12.55
C THR A 202 9.96 3.42 -13.84
N PHE A 203 11.14 4.04 -13.75
CA PHE A 203 11.85 4.56 -14.93
C PHE A 203 12.97 3.66 -15.44
N VAL A 204 13.44 2.68 -14.66
CA VAL A 204 14.54 1.78 -15.06
C VAL A 204 14.05 0.34 -15.14
N VAL A 205 13.56 -0.21 -14.02
CA VAL A 205 13.23 -1.65 -13.96
C VAL A 205 12.06 -2.01 -14.87
N VAL A 206 10.94 -1.29 -14.80
CA VAL A 206 9.77 -1.59 -15.62
C VAL A 206 10.06 -1.47 -17.13
N PRO A 207 10.69 -0.39 -17.63
CA PRO A 207 11.09 -0.33 -19.03
C PRO A 207 12.03 -1.45 -19.47
N LEU A 208 13.00 -1.83 -18.63
CA LEU A 208 13.90 -2.97 -18.91
C LEU A 208 13.13 -4.29 -19.01
N ILE A 209 12.16 -4.53 -18.13
CA ILE A 209 11.34 -5.75 -18.18
C ILE A 209 10.48 -5.77 -19.45
N LEU A 210 9.82 -4.66 -19.81
CA LEU A 210 9.01 -4.59 -21.03
C LEU A 210 9.84 -4.77 -22.29
N THR A 211 11.04 -4.16 -22.33
CA THR A 211 11.96 -4.33 -23.46
C THR A 211 12.45 -5.77 -23.54
N ALA A 212 12.78 -6.41 -22.42
CA ALA A 212 13.11 -7.85 -22.40
C ALA A 212 11.96 -8.72 -22.93
N MET A 213 10.72 -8.45 -22.49
CA MET A 213 9.52 -9.16 -22.98
C MET A 213 9.31 -8.96 -24.49
N PHE A 214 9.53 -7.75 -25.01
CA PHE A 214 9.42 -7.49 -26.45
C PHE A 214 10.56 -8.16 -27.24
N LEU A 215 11.79 -8.11 -26.72
CA LEU A 215 12.97 -8.74 -27.32
C LEU A 215 12.81 -10.26 -27.38
N HIS A 216 12.13 -10.88 -26.41
CA HIS A 216 11.81 -12.31 -26.45
C HIS A 216 11.04 -12.72 -27.72
N LEU A 217 10.23 -11.83 -28.30
CA LEU A 217 9.49 -12.10 -29.54
C LEU A 217 10.33 -11.86 -30.81
N CYS A 218 11.34 -10.99 -30.77
CA CYS A 218 11.94 -10.41 -31.98
C CYS A 218 13.47 -10.58 -32.09
N ALA A 219 14.17 -10.89 -31.00
CA ALA A 219 15.62 -10.74 -30.92
C ALA A 219 16.36 -12.03 -30.53
N PRO A 220 17.67 -12.12 -30.82
CA PRO A 220 18.52 -13.24 -30.40
C PRO A 220 18.56 -13.38 -28.88
N PHE A 221 18.54 -14.63 -28.41
CA PHE A 221 18.56 -15.03 -26.99
C PHE A 221 19.64 -14.30 -26.15
N ILE A 222 20.79 -13.98 -26.74
CA ILE A 222 21.89 -13.29 -26.04
C ILE A 222 21.49 -11.88 -25.62
N ILE A 223 20.80 -11.12 -26.48
CA ILE A 223 20.38 -9.75 -26.20
C ILE A 223 19.25 -9.78 -25.15
N GLU A 224 18.32 -10.71 -25.29
CA GLU A 224 17.25 -10.92 -24.30
C GLU A 224 17.84 -11.20 -22.90
N MET A 225 18.77 -12.15 -22.80
CA MET A 225 19.38 -12.54 -21.53
C MET A 225 20.19 -11.39 -20.91
N ALA A 226 20.86 -10.58 -21.72
CA ALA A 226 21.57 -9.40 -21.24
C ALA A 226 20.62 -8.37 -20.61
N VAL A 227 19.44 -8.12 -21.22
CA VAL A 227 18.45 -7.20 -20.67
C VAL A 227 17.82 -7.75 -19.39
N TRP A 228 17.49 -9.05 -19.34
CA TRP A 228 17.01 -9.69 -18.11
C TRP A 228 18.02 -9.59 -16.97
N GLN A 229 19.30 -9.87 -17.23
CA GLN A 229 20.37 -9.74 -16.24
C GLN A 229 20.55 -8.29 -15.78
N SER A 230 20.38 -7.31 -16.67
CA SER A 230 20.46 -5.90 -16.30
C SER A 230 19.33 -5.51 -15.34
N ALA A 231 18.10 -5.95 -15.60
CA ALA A 231 16.96 -5.73 -14.72
C ALA A 231 17.18 -6.38 -13.35
N ASP A 232 17.71 -7.60 -13.32
CA ASP A 232 18.00 -8.32 -12.08
C ASP A 232 19.08 -7.62 -11.24
N ARG A 233 20.17 -7.15 -11.87
CA ARG A 233 21.23 -6.39 -11.17
C ARG A 233 20.72 -5.09 -10.56
N VAL A 234 19.85 -4.36 -11.27
CA VAL A 234 19.25 -3.13 -10.75
C VAL A 234 18.35 -3.44 -9.55
N LEU A 235 17.56 -4.51 -9.63
CA LEU A 235 16.70 -4.93 -8.52
C LEU A 235 17.51 -5.45 -7.33
N ALA A 236 18.61 -6.18 -7.57
CA ALA A 236 19.53 -6.62 -6.53
C ALA A 236 20.20 -5.44 -5.82
N ALA A 237 20.62 -4.41 -6.57
CA ALA A 237 21.15 -3.17 -5.99
C ALA A 237 20.10 -2.43 -5.15
N LEU A 238 18.84 -2.42 -5.59
CA LEU A 238 17.73 -1.86 -4.80
C LEU A 238 17.53 -2.63 -3.49
N PHE A 239 17.46 -3.96 -3.53
CA PHE A 239 17.30 -4.77 -2.33
C PHE A 239 18.50 -4.66 -1.39
N TRP A 240 19.72 -4.57 -1.92
CA TRP A 240 20.89 -4.28 -1.13
C TRP A 240 20.75 -2.94 -0.40
N PHE A 241 20.34 -1.88 -1.10
CA PHE A 241 20.08 -0.58 -0.48
C PHE A 241 18.99 -0.66 0.61
N LEU A 242 17.87 -1.34 0.34
CA LEU A 242 16.78 -1.49 1.31
C LEU A 242 17.22 -2.23 2.58
N ARG A 243 18.11 -3.24 2.47
CA ARG A 243 18.67 -3.96 3.62
C ARG A 243 19.56 -3.10 4.52
N GLN A 244 20.15 -2.04 3.97
CA GLN A 244 21.00 -1.11 4.74
C GLN A 244 20.18 -0.07 5.52
N LEU A 245 18.88 0.04 5.25
CA LEU A 245 18.01 0.93 6.03
C LEU A 245 17.75 0.33 7.42
N PRO A 246 17.67 1.16 8.47
CA PRO A 246 17.34 0.68 9.80
C PRO A 246 15.93 0.07 9.83
N PRO A 247 15.65 -0.85 10.77
CA PRO A 247 14.30 -1.39 10.96
C PRO A 247 13.34 -0.23 11.24
N GLY A 248 12.38 -0.02 10.33
CA GLY A 248 11.48 1.12 10.35
C GLY A 248 10.03 0.76 10.69
N TRP A 249 9.73 -0.52 10.91
CA TRP A 249 8.38 -0.98 11.19
C TRP A 249 7.98 -0.66 12.62
N LEU A 250 6.97 0.19 12.76
CA LEU A 250 6.39 0.54 14.04
C LEU A 250 5.01 -0.13 14.13
N ALA A 251 4.93 -1.19 14.95
CA ALA A 251 3.69 -1.89 15.22
C ALA A 251 2.78 -1.02 16.09
N LEU A 252 1.56 -0.77 15.61
CA LEU A 252 0.60 0.14 16.23
C LEU A 252 -0.68 -0.61 16.55
N ASP A 253 -1.18 -0.39 17.75
CA ASP A 253 -2.45 -0.95 18.23
C ASP A 253 -3.64 -0.04 17.89
N ALA A 254 -4.86 -0.54 18.13
CA ALA A 254 -6.10 0.14 17.75
C ALA A 254 -6.26 1.57 18.31
N ARG A 255 -5.61 1.88 19.46
CA ARG A 255 -5.69 3.22 20.07
C ARG A 255 -5.12 4.30 19.16
N TRP A 256 -4.16 3.96 18.31
CA TRP A 256 -3.51 4.91 17.40
C TRP A 256 -4.38 5.34 16.23
N LEU A 257 -5.50 4.66 15.95
CA LEU A 257 -6.43 5.04 14.88
C LEU A 257 -6.94 6.48 15.06
N GLY A 258 -7.29 6.88 16.29
CA GLY A 258 -7.72 8.25 16.56
C GLY A 258 -6.61 9.26 16.27
N ILE A 259 -5.42 9.02 16.84
CA ILE A 259 -4.24 9.89 16.66
C ILE A 259 -3.80 9.97 15.18
N SER A 260 -3.96 8.91 14.42
CA SER A 260 -3.58 8.87 13.00
C SER A 260 -4.40 9.83 12.12
N LEU A 261 -5.55 10.33 12.60
CA LEU A 261 -6.35 11.35 11.93
C LEU A 261 -5.84 12.78 12.18
N LEU A 262 -4.90 12.97 13.12
CA LEU A 262 -4.36 14.29 13.44
C LEU A 262 -3.73 15.04 12.26
N PRO A 263 -2.98 14.41 11.33
CA PRO A 263 -2.44 15.13 10.19
C PRO A 263 -3.52 15.73 9.29
N TRP A 264 -4.64 15.04 9.09
CA TRP A 264 -5.79 15.56 8.35
C TRP A 264 -6.37 16.79 9.05
N LEU A 265 -6.64 16.67 10.36
CA LEU A 265 -7.19 17.77 11.16
C LEU A 265 -6.23 18.96 11.23
N ALA A 266 -4.94 18.71 11.45
CA ALA A 266 -3.91 19.74 11.59
C ALA A 266 -3.83 20.60 10.33
N LEU A 267 -3.91 19.98 9.14
CA LEU A 267 -3.95 20.72 7.87
C LEU A 267 -5.21 21.59 7.75
N ILE A 268 -6.38 21.08 8.13
CA ILE A 268 -7.64 21.84 8.13
C ILE A 268 -7.53 23.01 9.11
N VAL A 269 -7.13 22.75 10.35
CA VAL A 269 -7.01 23.76 11.41
C VAL A 269 -6.02 24.85 11.02
N TRP A 270 -4.86 24.46 10.47
CA TRP A 270 -3.86 25.40 10.00
C TRP A 270 -4.37 26.24 8.83
N ARG A 271 -4.96 25.60 7.81
CA ARG A 271 -5.38 26.25 6.55
C ARG A 271 -6.55 27.23 6.72
N PHE A 272 -7.46 26.93 7.65
CA PHE A 272 -8.60 27.78 7.98
C PHE A 272 -8.36 28.67 9.21
N HIS A 273 -7.13 28.66 9.76
CA HIS A 273 -6.78 29.36 11.01
C HIS A 273 -7.74 29.06 12.17
N ALA A 274 -8.32 27.86 12.20
CA ALA A 274 -9.32 27.45 13.18
C ALA A 274 -8.75 27.43 14.62
N TRP A 275 -7.44 27.30 14.77
CA TRP A 275 -6.75 27.40 16.06
C TRP A 275 -6.90 28.77 16.77
N ARG A 276 -7.26 29.82 16.03
CA ARG A 276 -7.42 31.19 16.52
C ARG A 276 -8.89 31.53 16.71
N THR A 277 -9.74 31.02 15.82
CA THR A 277 -11.19 31.29 15.84
C THR A 277 -11.96 30.31 16.72
N LEU A 278 -11.51 29.06 16.81
CA LEU A 278 -12.19 27.94 17.48
C LEU A 278 -11.21 27.06 18.28
N PRO A 279 -10.39 27.62 19.21
CA PRO A 279 -9.40 26.84 19.97
C PRO A 279 -10.05 25.75 20.84
N ALA A 280 -11.21 26.03 21.45
CA ALA A 280 -11.94 25.05 22.26
C ALA A 280 -12.37 23.82 21.45
N PHE A 281 -12.81 24.01 20.20
CA PHE A 281 -13.15 22.90 19.29
C PHE A 281 -11.92 22.06 18.95
N CYS A 282 -10.78 22.71 18.68
CA CYS A 282 -9.53 22.00 18.40
C CYS A 282 -9.08 21.15 19.59
N LEU A 283 -9.16 21.70 20.81
CA LEU A 283 -8.83 20.97 22.04
C LEU A 283 -9.80 19.82 22.33
N ALA A 284 -11.10 20.03 22.14
CA ALA A 284 -12.10 18.98 22.31
C ALA A 284 -11.87 17.82 21.34
N PHE A 285 -11.54 18.12 20.07
CA PHE A 285 -11.25 17.10 19.07
C PHE A 285 -9.94 16.35 19.36
N LEU A 286 -8.89 17.05 19.82
CA LEU A 286 -7.66 16.41 20.31
C LEU A 286 -7.93 15.47 21.50
N GLY A 287 -8.77 15.90 22.44
CA GLY A 287 -9.22 15.07 23.56
C GLY A 287 -9.98 13.83 23.08
N LEU A 288 -10.90 13.99 22.13
CA LEU A 288 -11.67 12.89 21.55
C LEU A 288 -10.77 11.88 20.81
N LEU A 289 -9.81 12.35 20.01
CA LEU A 289 -8.90 11.47 19.26
C LEU A 289 -7.91 10.74 20.16
N SER A 290 -7.52 11.33 21.29
CA SER A 290 -6.65 10.69 22.28
C SER A 290 -7.40 9.84 23.30
N TRP A 291 -8.74 9.93 23.35
CA TRP A 291 -9.62 9.19 24.26
C TRP A 291 -9.27 7.70 24.45
N PRO A 292 -8.93 6.92 23.39
CA PRO A 292 -8.58 5.51 23.54
C PRO A 292 -7.34 5.23 24.41
N PHE A 293 -6.46 6.21 24.62
CA PHE A 293 -5.30 6.08 25.51
C PHE A 293 -5.65 6.31 26.98
N TRP A 294 -6.70 7.08 27.25
CA TRP A 294 -7.15 7.42 28.60
C TRP A 294 -8.19 6.44 29.12
N ARG A 295 -8.91 5.77 28.23
CA ARG A 295 -9.87 4.74 28.58
C ARG A 295 -9.15 3.41 28.80
N SER A 296 -9.25 2.87 30.02
CA SER A 296 -8.88 1.49 30.24
C SER A 296 -9.82 0.59 29.43
N THR A 297 -9.26 -0.14 28.46
CA THR A 297 -9.97 -1.14 27.64
C THR A 297 -10.25 -2.44 28.41
N ALA A 298 -9.71 -2.55 29.64
CA ALA A 298 -9.95 -3.64 30.57
C ALA A 298 -11.41 -3.59 31.08
N ALA A 299 -12.35 -4.07 30.27
CA ALA A 299 -13.63 -4.50 30.80
C ALA A 299 -13.36 -5.65 31.79
N ASN A 300 -14.01 -5.62 32.97
CA ASN A 300 -13.94 -6.72 33.94
C ASN A 300 -14.82 -7.92 33.53
N GLU A 301 -15.08 -8.03 32.23
CA GLU A 301 -15.88 -9.09 31.63
C GLU A 301 -14.93 -10.08 30.97
N TRP A 302 -15.25 -11.37 31.12
CA TRP A 302 -14.58 -12.40 30.35
C TRP A 302 -15.06 -12.35 28.92
N ARG A 303 -14.13 -12.28 27.96
CA ARG A 303 -14.43 -12.42 26.54
C ARG A 303 -13.67 -13.60 25.97
N VAL A 304 -14.36 -14.38 25.15
CA VAL A 304 -13.77 -15.46 24.36
C VAL A 304 -13.93 -15.10 22.90
N THR A 305 -12.83 -15.11 22.15
CA THR A 305 -12.79 -14.81 20.72
C THR A 305 -12.14 -15.97 19.98
N MET A 306 -12.90 -16.59 19.08
CA MET A 306 -12.36 -17.57 18.14
C MET A 306 -11.77 -16.83 16.95
N LEU A 307 -10.48 -17.02 16.70
CA LEU A 307 -9.78 -16.43 15.56
C LEU A 307 -9.98 -17.30 14.33
N ASP A 308 -10.28 -16.67 13.20
CA ASP A 308 -10.33 -17.35 11.91
C ASP A 308 -8.92 -17.64 11.43
N VAL A 309 -8.36 -18.79 11.83
CA VAL A 309 -7.05 -19.28 11.41
C VAL A 309 -7.12 -20.20 10.19
N GLY A 310 -8.27 -20.23 9.51
CA GLY A 310 -8.55 -21.14 8.40
C GLY A 310 -8.71 -22.59 8.87
N GLN A 311 -7.60 -23.32 8.95
CA GLN A 311 -7.59 -24.72 9.39
C GLN A 311 -7.07 -24.85 10.82
N GLY A 312 -7.81 -25.61 11.64
CA GLY A 312 -7.49 -25.84 13.04
C GLY A 312 -8.25 -24.94 14.00
N LEU A 313 -7.70 -24.73 15.19
CA LEU A 313 -8.31 -23.92 16.25
C LEU A 313 -7.33 -22.88 16.79
N ALA A 314 -7.85 -21.69 17.07
CA ALA A 314 -7.19 -20.69 17.91
C ALA A 314 -8.28 -19.86 18.60
N MET A 315 -8.31 -19.87 19.93
CA MET A 315 -9.23 -19.06 20.73
C MET A 315 -8.45 -18.22 21.72
N VAL A 316 -8.82 -16.95 21.85
CA VAL A 316 -8.28 -16.05 22.85
C VAL A 316 -9.32 -15.83 23.93
N ILE A 317 -8.94 -16.11 25.17
CA ILE A 317 -9.74 -15.84 26.37
C ILE A 317 -9.09 -14.62 27.03
N GLU A 318 -9.78 -13.49 27.04
CA GLU A 318 -9.27 -12.23 27.59
C GLU A 318 -10.07 -11.76 28.80
N ARG A 319 -9.36 -11.14 29.75
CA ARG A 319 -9.92 -10.41 30.88
C ARG A 319 -8.93 -9.37 31.36
N GLU A 320 -9.41 -8.16 31.61
CA GLU A 320 -8.60 -7.07 32.18
C GLU A 320 -7.29 -6.75 31.40
N GLY A 321 -7.26 -7.04 30.09
CA GLY A 321 -6.08 -6.86 29.24
C GLY A 321 -5.09 -8.03 29.27
N ALA A 322 -5.27 -9.00 30.16
CA ALA A 322 -4.61 -10.29 30.11
C ALA A 322 -5.31 -11.22 29.11
N ALA A 323 -4.54 -12.05 28.41
CA ALA A 323 -5.03 -13.01 27.44
C ALA A 323 -4.42 -14.39 27.67
N LEU A 324 -5.27 -15.41 27.54
CA LEU A 324 -4.89 -16.81 27.45
C LEU A 324 -5.22 -17.31 26.04
N LEU A 325 -4.26 -17.96 25.39
CA LEU A 325 -4.46 -18.55 24.07
C LEU A 325 -4.75 -20.05 24.19
N TYR A 326 -5.79 -20.52 23.53
CA TYR A 326 -6.13 -21.93 23.39
C TYR A 326 -5.93 -22.35 21.93
N ASP A 327 -4.94 -23.20 21.68
CA ASP A 327 -4.42 -23.57 20.36
C ASP A 327 -3.89 -22.41 19.50
N THR A 328 -3.10 -22.75 18.48
CA THR A 328 -2.29 -21.81 17.69
C THR A 328 -2.46 -21.96 16.18
N GLY A 329 -3.45 -22.75 15.73
CA GLY A 329 -3.73 -22.98 14.31
C GLY A 329 -2.64 -23.74 13.54
N LEU A 330 -2.77 -23.74 12.21
CA LEU A 330 -1.89 -24.43 11.25
C LEU A 330 -0.54 -23.72 11.01
N ALA A 331 0.49 -24.52 10.72
CA ALA A 331 1.73 -24.06 10.08
C ALA A 331 1.87 -24.67 8.67
N TRP A 332 2.56 -23.96 7.78
CA TRP A 332 2.82 -24.40 6.41
C TRP A 332 4.22 -23.99 5.96
N PRO A 333 4.72 -24.51 4.81
CA PRO A 333 6.09 -24.25 4.36
C PRO A 333 6.43 -22.79 4.12
N GLU A 334 5.44 -21.89 4.06
CA GLU A 334 5.58 -20.44 3.83
C GLU A 334 5.09 -19.53 4.98
N GLY A 335 4.56 -20.08 6.08
CA GLY A 335 4.08 -19.27 7.20
C GLY A 335 3.45 -20.09 8.31
N ASP A 336 2.92 -19.41 9.32
CA ASP A 336 2.10 -20.00 10.37
C ASP A 336 1.02 -19.02 10.82
N SER A 337 -0.07 -19.54 11.37
CA SER A 337 -1.19 -18.75 11.87
C SER A 337 -0.79 -17.83 13.04
N GLY A 338 0.26 -18.21 13.79
CA GLY A 338 0.86 -17.39 14.85
C GLY A 338 1.35 -16.04 14.31
N GLN A 339 2.21 -16.07 13.29
CA GLN A 339 2.81 -14.89 12.69
C GLN A 339 1.81 -14.04 11.92
N GLN A 340 0.87 -14.66 11.21
CA GLN A 340 -0.02 -13.92 10.29
C GLN A 340 -1.27 -13.38 10.96
N ILE A 341 -1.79 -14.05 11.99
CA ILE A 341 -3.13 -13.77 12.54
C ILE A 341 -3.04 -13.49 14.04
N ILE A 342 -2.50 -14.44 14.82
CA ILE A 342 -2.57 -14.39 16.28
C ILE A 342 -1.74 -13.23 16.85
N ILE A 343 -0.46 -13.12 16.47
CA ILE A 343 0.44 -12.07 16.98
C ILE A 343 -0.06 -10.67 16.58
N PRO A 344 -0.40 -10.39 15.30
CA PRO A 344 -0.95 -9.09 14.92
C PRO A 344 -2.25 -8.76 15.67
N TRP A 345 -3.15 -9.73 15.84
CA TRP A 345 -4.42 -9.52 16.54
C TRP A 345 -4.23 -9.21 18.02
N LEU A 346 -3.40 -9.97 18.74
CA LEU A 346 -3.09 -9.71 20.15
C LEU A 346 -2.47 -8.31 20.35
N ARG A 347 -1.56 -7.92 19.45
CA ARG A 347 -0.94 -6.58 19.47
C ARG A 347 -1.95 -5.49 19.16
N TRP A 348 -2.84 -5.71 18.20
CA TRP A 348 -3.91 -4.77 17.82
C TRP A 348 -4.84 -4.45 18.97
N HIS A 349 -5.23 -5.48 19.73
CA HIS A 349 -6.10 -5.38 20.90
C HIS A 349 -5.36 -4.96 22.18
N HIS A 350 -4.03 -4.74 22.10
CA HIS A 350 -3.17 -4.38 23.22
C HIS A 350 -3.26 -5.37 24.41
N LEU A 351 -3.30 -6.66 24.10
CA LEU A 351 -3.41 -7.73 25.09
C LEU A 351 -2.05 -8.25 25.51
N GLN A 352 -1.90 -8.57 26.80
CA GLN A 352 -0.75 -9.26 27.33
C GLN A 352 -1.04 -10.75 27.38
N LEU A 353 -0.34 -11.51 26.55
CA LEU A 353 -0.42 -12.96 26.56
C LEU A 353 0.28 -13.50 27.81
N GLU A 354 -0.47 -14.24 28.64
CA GLU A 354 0.07 -14.86 29.86
C GLU A 354 0.46 -16.32 29.65
N GLY A 355 -0.28 -17.02 28.80
CA GLY A 355 -0.08 -18.45 28.58
C GLY A 355 -0.73 -19.00 27.32
N VAL A 356 -0.32 -20.20 26.96
CA VAL A 356 -0.89 -20.99 25.87
C VAL A 356 -1.31 -22.36 26.39
N VAL A 357 -2.53 -22.77 26.10
CA VAL A 357 -3.04 -24.13 26.30
C VAL A 357 -3.16 -24.79 24.94
N LEU A 358 -2.52 -25.93 24.76
CA LEU A 358 -2.67 -26.74 23.55
C LEU A 358 -3.61 -27.90 23.84
N SER A 359 -4.54 -28.17 22.94
CA SER A 359 -5.44 -29.32 23.03
C SER A 359 -4.73 -30.62 22.69
N HIS A 360 -3.87 -30.62 21.65
CA HIS A 360 -3.05 -31.75 21.21
C HIS A 360 -1.95 -31.30 20.23
N GLU A 361 -1.02 -32.21 19.88
CA GLU A 361 0.17 -31.88 19.08
C GLU A 361 -0.02 -31.91 17.55
N HIS A 362 -1.25 -31.98 17.06
CA HIS A 362 -1.43 -31.89 15.61
C HIS A 362 -1.03 -30.52 15.09
N LEU A 363 -0.53 -30.50 13.86
CA LEU A 363 0.11 -29.34 13.26
C LEU A 363 -0.87 -28.17 13.03
N ASP A 364 -2.16 -28.48 12.93
CA ASP A 364 -3.30 -27.55 12.90
C ASP A 364 -3.68 -26.96 14.27
N HIS A 365 -3.06 -27.43 15.37
CA HIS A 365 -3.27 -26.91 16.72
C HIS A 365 -2.00 -26.29 17.33
N ARG A 366 -0.82 -26.86 17.07
CA ARG A 366 0.47 -26.32 17.57
C ARG A 366 1.26 -25.48 16.56
N GLY A 367 0.76 -25.32 15.34
CA GLY A 367 1.53 -24.77 14.21
C GLY A 367 2.09 -23.38 14.49
N GLY A 368 1.30 -22.48 15.08
CA GLY A 368 1.72 -21.11 15.40
C GLY A 368 2.58 -20.97 16.67
N LEU A 369 2.74 -22.02 17.48
CA LEU A 369 3.36 -21.93 18.81
C LEU A 369 4.76 -21.35 18.79
N ASN A 370 5.60 -21.78 17.85
CA ASN A 370 6.99 -21.31 17.76
C ASN A 370 7.08 -19.80 17.51
N SER A 371 6.18 -19.26 16.67
CA SER A 371 6.13 -17.84 16.38
C SER A 371 5.59 -17.04 17.58
N VAL A 372 4.58 -17.58 18.27
CA VAL A 372 4.05 -16.98 19.51
C VAL A 372 5.13 -16.94 20.61
N LEU A 373 5.88 -18.02 20.83
CA LEU A 373 6.97 -18.07 21.82
C LEU A 373 8.14 -17.14 21.47
N LYS A 374 8.44 -16.94 20.17
CA LYS A 374 9.42 -15.92 19.75
C LYS A 374 8.96 -14.51 20.11
N ALA A 375 7.67 -14.21 20.00
CA ALA A 375 7.12 -12.91 20.35
C ALA A 375 6.98 -12.71 21.87
N TRP A 376 6.62 -13.76 22.61
CA TRP A 376 6.46 -13.75 24.06
C TRP A 376 7.21 -14.93 24.72
N PRO A 377 8.53 -14.82 24.93
CA PRO A 377 9.36 -15.95 25.39
C PRO A 377 9.16 -16.34 26.86
N ARG A 378 8.39 -15.57 27.63
CA ARG A 378 8.20 -15.74 29.09
C ARG A 378 6.85 -16.36 29.47
N ILE A 379 5.99 -16.65 28.50
CA ILE A 379 4.66 -17.22 28.77
C ILE A 379 4.79 -18.69 29.14
N TRP A 380 3.85 -19.17 29.96
CA TRP A 380 3.77 -20.60 30.22
C TRP A 380 3.04 -21.31 29.08
N VAL A 381 3.40 -22.57 28.83
CA VAL A 381 2.71 -23.44 27.88
C VAL A 381 2.21 -24.65 28.65
N ARG A 382 0.94 -25.02 28.45
CA ARG A 382 0.36 -26.27 28.95
C ARG A 382 -0.06 -27.13 27.78
N SER A 383 0.37 -28.38 27.80
CA SER A 383 0.03 -29.41 26.84
C SER A 383 -0.37 -30.69 27.58
N PRO A 384 -1.25 -31.54 27.02
CA PRO A 384 -1.60 -32.83 27.60
C PRO A 384 -0.40 -33.77 27.87
N LEU A 385 0.77 -33.47 27.31
CA LEU A 385 1.97 -34.33 27.39
C LEU A 385 3.05 -33.84 28.38
N GLY A 386 2.82 -32.73 29.10
CA GLY A 386 3.78 -32.16 30.06
C GLY A 386 4.05 -30.69 29.80
#